data_AF-A0A0N0UW17-F1
#
_entry.id   AF-A0A0N0UW17-F1
#
_cell.length_a   1.000
_cell.length_b   1.000
_cell.length_c   1.000
_cell.angle_alpha   90.00
_cell.angle_beta   90.00
_cell.angle_gamma   90.00
#
_symmetry.space_group_name_H-M   'P 1'
#
loop_
_entity.id
_entity.type
_entity.pdbx_description
1 polymer ?
#
loop_
_entity_poly.entity_id
_entity_poly.type
_entity_poly.pdbx_seq_one_letter_code
_entity_poly.pdbx_strand_id
1 'polypeptide(L)'
;MFNNPDRMHPTVLSKSLSNYLHYYLLDLMESAAEHEEYILVPFSCFTWRRIRALKDMNYFSFKVGQESYFMVNPLDLKQLERIKLESYLNELKWN
;
A
#
# COMPACT_ATOMS: atom_id res chain seq x y z
N MET A 1 -7.36 27.22 -30.75
CA MET A 1 -6.70 25.94 -30.44
C MET A 1 -5.20 26.20 -30.39
N PHE A 2 -4.59 26.20 -29.21
CA PHE A 2 -3.13 26.30 -29.08
C PHE A 2 -2.66 25.09 -28.25
N ASN A 3 -2.26 24.03 -28.93
CA ASN A 3 -1.40 23.01 -28.35
C ASN A 3 0.03 23.57 -28.42
N ASN A 4 0.52 24.07 -27.29
CA ASN A 4 1.91 24.47 -27.13
C ASN A 4 2.67 23.28 -26.48
N PRO A 5 3.53 22.55 -27.21
CA PRO A 5 4.13 21.30 -26.75
C PRO A 5 5.11 21.46 -25.57
N ASP A 6 5.56 22.67 -25.27
CA ASP A 6 6.58 22.94 -24.24
C ASP A 6 6.02 23.16 -22.82
N ARG A 7 4.70 23.14 -22.63
CA ARG A 7 4.09 23.34 -21.31
C ARG A 7 3.31 22.09 -20.90
N MET A 8 3.96 21.23 -20.11
CA MET A 8 3.27 20.13 -19.44
C MET A 8 2.11 20.71 -18.63
N HIS A 9 0.90 20.26 -18.95
CA HIS A 9 -0.30 20.79 -18.30
C HIS A 9 -0.22 20.50 -16.78
N PRO A 10 -0.51 21.45 -15.89
CA PRO A 10 -0.33 21.29 -14.45
C PRO A 10 -1.01 20.03 -13.87
N THR A 11 -2.14 19.61 -14.44
CA THR A 11 -2.85 18.39 -14.01
C THR A 11 -2.15 17.09 -14.43
N VAL A 12 -1.43 17.10 -15.56
CA VAL A 12 -0.64 15.95 -16.02
C VAL A 12 0.59 15.83 -15.13
N LEU A 13 1.23 16.96 -14.81
CA LEU A 13 2.36 17.00 -13.88
C LEU A 13 1.95 16.54 -12.48
N SER A 14 0.84 17.04 -11.94
CA SER A 14 0.37 16.66 -10.61
C SER A 14 0.01 15.18 -10.52
N LYS A 15 -0.63 14.61 -11.56
CA LYS A 15 -0.93 13.18 -11.62
C LYS A 15 0.34 12.33 -11.68
N SER A 16 1.31 12.72 -12.51
CA SER A 16 2.60 12.04 -12.62
C SER A 16 3.34 12.05 -11.28
N LEU A 17 3.43 13.21 -10.64
CA LEU A 17 4.06 13.35 -9.32
C LEU A 17 3.32 12.54 -8.25
N SER A 18 2.00 12.53 -8.25
CA SER A 18 1.21 11.73 -7.29
C SER A 18 1.48 10.24 -7.45
N ASN A 19 1.57 9.74 -8.69
CA ASN A 19 1.90 8.34 -8.96
C ASN A 19 3.32 8.01 -8.51
N TYR A 20 4.28 8.88 -8.83
CA TYR A 20 5.66 8.73 -8.38
C TYR A 20 5.75 8.65 -6.85
N LEU A 21 5.14 9.61 -6.14
CA LEU A 21 5.13 9.63 -4.68
C LEU A 21 4.45 8.40 -4.09
N HIS A 22 3.38 7.89 -4.72
CA HIS A 22 2.71 6.68 -4.27
C HIS A 22 3.66 5.47 -4.27
N TYR A 23 4.32 5.19 -5.40
CA TYR A 23 5.23 4.04 -5.49
C TYR A 23 6.51 4.24 -4.69
N TYR A 24 7.07 5.45 -4.66
CA TYR A 24 8.25 5.76 -3.86
C TYR A 24 8.00 5.51 -2.36
N LEU A 25 6.84 5.92 -1.85
CA LEU A 25 6.49 5.68 -0.45
C LEU A 25 6.25 4.20 -0.16
N LEU A 26 5.66 3.43 -1.08
CA LEU A 26 5.50 1.99 -0.91
C LEU A 26 6.87 1.29 -0.83
N ASP A 27 7.77 1.62 -1.76
CA ASP A 27 9.13 1.04 -1.84
C ASP A 27 9.95 1.34 -0.57
N LEU A 28 9.86 2.57 -0.06
CA LEU A 28 10.49 2.96 1.21
C LEU A 28 9.96 2.14 2.39
N MET A 29 8.65 1.93 2.44
CA MET A 29 8.01 1.20 3.54
C MET A 29 8.23 -0.31 3.44
N GLU A 30 8.34 -0.85 2.22
CA GLU A 30 8.70 -2.25 1.98
C GLU A 30 10.13 -2.50 2.43
N SER A 31 11.07 -1.64 2.04
CA SER A 31 12.46 -1.69 2.52
C SER A 31 12.56 -1.64 4.05
N ALA A 32 11.74 -0.81 4.70
CA ALA A 32 11.68 -0.73 6.16
C ALA A 32 11.07 -2.00 6.79
N ALA A 33 10.12 -2.65 6.11
CA ALA A 33 9.50 -3.89 6.57
C ALA A 33 10.47 -5.07 6.48
N GLU A 34 11.18 -5.19 5.36
CA GLU A 34 12.15 -6.27 5.13
C GLU A 34 13.26 -6.29 6.18
N HIS A 35 13.73 -5.11 6.62
CA HIS A 35 14.73 -5.00 7.69
C HIS A 35 14.29 -5.65 9.01
N GLU A 36 12.98 -5.63 9.29
CA GLU A 36 12.37 -6.14 10.53
C GLU A 36 11.65 -7.49 10.32
N GLU A 37 11.90 -8.18 9.20
CA GLU A 37 11.21 -9.42 8.80
C GLU A 37 9.68 -9.31 8.76
N TYR A 38 9.18 -8.10 8.50
CA TYR A 38 7.76 -7.80 8.35
C TYR A 38 7.37 -7.71 6.88
N ILE A 39 6.06 -7.81 6.64
CA ILE A 39 5.48 -7.56 5.32
C ILE A 39 4.39 -6.50 5.40
N LEU A 40 4.17 -5.83 4.27
CA LEU A 40 3.09 -4.87 4.11
C LEU A 40 1.80 -5.60 3.75
N VAL A 41 0.76 -5.40 4.56
CA VAL A 41 -0.54 -6.01 4.33
C VAL A 41 -1.63 -4.95 4.21
N PRO A 42 -2.33 -4.86 3.06
CA PRO A 42 -3.41 -3.90 2.87
C PRO A 42 -4.56 -4.08 3.87
N PHE A 43 -5.20 -2.99 4.26
CA PHE A 43 -6.37 -3.03 5.15
C PHE A 43 -7.52 -3.87 4.58
N SER A 44 -7.67 -3.93 3.25
CA SER A 44 -8.65 -4.77 2.56
C SER A 44 -8.51 -6.27 2.86
N CYS A 45 -7.31 -6.73 3.23
CA CYS A 45 -7.06 -8.11 3.61
C CYS A 45 -7.62 -8.44 5.01
N PHE A 46 -7.93 -7.44 5.83
CA PHE A 46 -8.41 -7.61 7.20
C PHE A 46 -9.91 -7.35 7.33
N THR A 47 -10.52 -7.97 8.34
CA THR A 47 -11.88 -7.57 8.76
C THR A 47 -11.78 -6.32 9.64
N TRP A 48 -12.85 -5.52 9.71
CA TRP A 48 -12.86 -4.31 10.56
C TRP A 48 -12.51 -4.60 12.02
N ARG A 49 -12.95 -5.76 12.55
CA ARG A 49 -12.62 -6.21 13.92
C ARG A 49 -11.12 -6.47 14.08
N ARG A 50 -10.49 -7.09 13.07
CA ARG A 50 -9.05 -7.34 13.07
C ARG A 50 -8.26 -6.04 12.97
N ILE A 51 -8.68 -5.09 12.13
CA ILE A 51 -8.05 -3.77 12.03
C ILE A 51 -8.06 -3.07 13.39
N ARG A 52 -9.20 -3.05 14.09
CA ARG A 52 -9.29 -2.48 15.44
C ARG A 52 -8.33 -3.19 16.40
N ALA A 53 -8.33 -4.53 16.42
CA ALA A 53 -7.45 -5.30 17.31
C ALA A 53 -5.95 -5.03 17.05
N LEU A 54 -5.51 -4.95 15.78
CA LEU A 54 -4.12 -4.63 15.44
C LEU A 54 -3.73 -3.22 15.89
N LYS A 55 -4.64 -2.24 15.76
CA LYS A 55 -4.43 -0.88 16.29
C LYS A 55 -4.32 -0.88 17.82
N ASP A 56 -5.20 -1.60 18.51
CA ASP A 56 -5.17 -1.71 19.98
C ASP A 56 -3.87 -2.40 20.47
N MET A 57 -3.30 -3.29 19.65
CA MET A 57 -2.00 -3.94 19.88
C MET A 57 -0.80 -3.09 19.43
N ASN A 58 -1.00 -1.85 19.00
CA ASN A 58 0.03 -0.93 18.51
C ASN A 58 0.84 -1.44 17.31
N TYR A 59 0.23 -2.24 16.42
CA TYR A 59 0.87 -2.58 15.15
C TYR A 59 1.07 -1.32 14.32
N PHE A 60 2.25 -1.19 13.72
CA PHE A 60 2.56 -0.06 12.87
C PHE A 60 1.66 -0.07 11.62
N SER A 61 1.04 1.07 11.33
CA SER A 61 0.20 1.26 10.16
C SER A 61 0.45 2.61 9.52
N PHE A 62 0.32 2.67 8.21
CA PHE A 62 0.54 3.88 7.43
C PHE A 62 -0.41 3.93 6.23
N LYS A 63 -0.51 5.10 5.62
CA LYS A 63 -1.40 5.38 4.50
C LYS A 63 -0.58 5.88 3.31
N VAL A 64 -0.83 5.31 2.13
CA VAL A 64 -0.22 5.74 0.87
C VAL A 64 -1.33 5.93 -0.15
N GLY A 65 -1.58 7.19 -0.54
CA GLY A 65 -2.72 7.56 -1.37
C GLY A 65 -4.05 7.25 -0.68
N GLN A 66 -4.87 6.38 -1.28
CA GLN A 66 -6.15 5.95 -0.69
C GLN A 66 -6.03 4.67 0.14
N GLU A 67 -4.95 3.92 -0.05
CA GLU A 67 -4.73 2.63 0.59
C GLU A 67 -4.04 2.79 1.94
N SER A 68 -4.37 1.89 2.87
CA SER A 68 -3.73 1.81 4.18
C SER A 68 -3.17 0.41 4.39
N TYR A 69 -2.03 0.33 5.05
CA TYR A 69 -1.27 -0.89 5.22
C TYR A 69 -0.87 -1.06 6.69
N PHE A 70 -0.80 -2.31 7.14
CA PHE A 70 -0.09 -2.68 8.36
C PHE A 70 1.25 -3.31 8.01
N MET A 71 2.26 -3.04 8.83
CA MET A 71 3.47 -3.88 8.89
C MET A 71 3.19 -5.02 9.86
N VAL A 72 3.28 -6.26 9.38
CA VAL A 72 2.88 -7.45 10.14
C VAL A 72 3.95 -8.51 9.98
N ASN A 73 4.28 -9.22 11.08
CA ASN A 73 5.07 -10.43 10.96
C ASN A 73 4.28 -11.46 10.14
N PRO A 74 4.86 -12.07 9.09
CA PRO A 74 4.15 -13.09 8.31
C PRO A 74 3.56 -14.21 9.16
N LEU A 75 4.12 -14.53 10.33
CA LEU A 75 3.61 -15.54 11.26
C LEU A 75 2.32 -15.13 11.98
N ASP A 76 2.08 -13.83 12.17
CA ASP A 76 0.88 -13.30 12.85
C ASP A 76 -0.36 -13.28 11.96
N LEU A 77 -0.20 -13.58 10.66
CA LEU A 77 -1.31 -13.67 9.72
C LEU A 77 -2.09 -14.97 9.89
N LYS A 78 -3.40 -14.81 10.05
CA LYS A 78 -4.36 -15.92 10.04
C LYS A 78 -4.48 -16.49 8.63
N GLN A 79 -4.85 -17.77 8.52
CA GLN A 79 -5.06 -18.45 7.23
C GLN A 79 -5.88 -17.63 6.22
N LEU A 80 -7.03 -17.08 6.66
CA LEU A 80 -7.91 -16.29 5.81
C LEU A 80 -7.29 -14.95 5.36
N GLU A 81 -6.44 -14.36 6.20
CA GLU A 81 -5.74 -13.11 5.87
C GLU A 81 -4.66 -13.37 4.82
N ARG A 82 -3.96 -14.52 4.90
CA ARG A 82 -3.01 -14.98 3.86
C ARG A 82 -3.70 -15.22 2.52
N ILE A 83 -4.83 -15.93 2.52
CA ILE A 83 -5.60 -16.18 1.29
C ILE A 83 -6.05 -14.88 0.64
N LYS A 84 -6.52 -13.90 1.43
CA LYS A 84 -6.89 -12.58 0.91
C LYS A 84 -5.70 -11.82 0.35
N LEU A 85 -4.55 -11.89 1.03
CA LEU A 85 -3.32 -11.27 0.55
C LEU A 85 -2.85 -11.90 -0.76
N GLU A 86 -2.89 -13.22 -0.88
CA GLU A 86 -2.59 -13.93 -2.13
C GLU A 86 -3.54 -13.52 -3.26
N SER A 87 -4.84 -13.42 -2.98
CA SER A 87 -5.82 -12.92 -3.96
C SER A 87 -5.49 -11.50 -4.42
N TYR A 88 -5.20 -10.61 -3.46
CA TYR A 88 -4.82 -9.23 -3.74
C TYR A 88 -3.56 -9.15 -4.62
N LEU A 89 -2.53 -9.94 -4.32
CA LEU A 89 -1.31 -10.00 -5.13
C LEU A 89 -1.56 -10.55 -6.54
N ASN A 90 -2.47 -11.51 -6.68
CA ASN A 90 -2.85 -12.04 -8.00
C ASN A 90 -3.61 -11.01 -8.84
N GLU A 91 -4.49 -10.22 -8.21
CA GLU A 91 -5.19 -9.10 -8.88
C GLU A 91 -4.22 -8.01 -9.34
N LEU A 92 -3.16 -7.74 -8.56
CA LEU A 92 -2.12 -6.78 -8.96
C LEU A 92 -1.29 -7.27 -10.15
N LYS A 93 -0.98 -8.57 -10.24
CA LYS A 93 -0.20 -9.13 -11.36
C LYS A 93 -0.95 -9.14 -12.69
N TRP A 94 -2.28 -9.09 -12.64
CA TRP A 94 -3.15 -9.14 -13.81
C TRP A 94 -3.50 -7.75 -14.38
N ASN A 95 -3.15 -6.68 -13.68
CA ASN A 95 -3.31 -5.29 -14.10
C ASN A 95 -1.96 -4.69 -14.53
#